data_AF-A0A453LW75-F1
#
_entry.id   AF-A0A453LW75-F1
#
_cell.length_a   1.000
_cell.length_b   1.000
_cell.length_c   1.000
_cell.angle_alpha   90.00
_cell.angle_beta   90.00
_cell.angle_gamma   90.00
#
_symmetry.space_group_name_H-M   'P 1'
#
loop_
_entity.id
_entity.type
_entity.pdbx_description
1 polymer ?
#
loop_
_entity_poly.entity_id
_entity_poly.type
_entity_poly.pdbx_seq_one_letter_code
_entity_poly.pdbx_strand_id
1 'polypeptide(L)' 'MQHHQKFHKVWGQLMKTGYQNSRFAHQVERFACLYCSQVTDFGLYSPNKYYRPSEDYMPHEFDVLGL' A
#
# COMPACT_ATOMS: atom_id res chain seq x y z
N MET A 1 -13.43 15.79 6.02
CA MET A 1 -14.01 15.94 4.66
C MET A 1 -13.00 16.33 3.57
N GLN A 2 -12.02 17.21 3.80
CA GLN A 2 -11.03 17.60 2.78
C GLN A 2 -10.26 16.44 2.12
N HIS A 3 -9.96 15.37 2.85
CA HIS A 3 -9.22 14.22 2.31
C HIS A 3 -9.93 13.54 1.12
N HIS A 4 -11.25 13.35 1.20
CA HIS A 4 -12.02 12.68 0.15
C HIS A 4 -12.11 13.50 -1.15
N GLN A 5 -12.00 14.84 -1.04
CA GLN A 5 -12.08 15.74 -2.20
C GLN A 5 -10.85 15.64 -3.12
N LYS A 6 -9.74 15.07 -2.65
CA LYS A 6 -8.52 14.86 -3.44
C LYS A 6 -8.60 13.64 -4.37
N PHE A 7 -9.62 12.80 -4.21
CA PHE A 7 -9.77 11.56 -4.97
C PHE A 7 -10.91 11.64 -5.99
N HIS A 8 -11.04 10.59 -6.79
CA HIS A 8 -12.10 10.53 -7.80
C HIS A 8 -13.48 10.68 -7.14
N LYS A 9 -14.29 11.63 -7.62
CA LYS A 9 -15.55 12.03 -6.95
C LYS A 9 -16.53 10.88 -6.72
N VAL A 10 -16.58 9.91 -7.64
CA VAL A 10 -17.51 8.76 -7.59
C VAL A 10 -16.89 7.54 -6.93
N TRP A 11 -15.57 7.32 -7.10
CA TRP A 11 -14.92 6.05 -6.78
C TRP A 11 -13.99 6.14 -5.57
N GLY A 12 -13.65 7.35 -5.14
CA GLY A 12 -12.73 7.57 -4.03
C GLY A 12 -11.32 7.05 -4.32
N GLN A 13 -10.71 6.46 -3.31
CA GLN A 13 -9.35 5.94 -3.36
C GLN A 13 -9.32 4.56 -4.01
N LEU A 14 -8.38 4.32 -4.93
CA LEU A 14 -8.25 3.01 -5.59
C LEU A 14 -7.84 1.91 -4.59
N MET A 15 -6.93 2.22 -3.66
CA MET A 15 -6.36 1.22 -2.73
C MET A 15 -7.15 1.05 -1.42
N LYS A 16 -8.15 1.90 -1.16
CA LYS A 16 -8.88 1.91 0.12
C LYS A 16 -10.37 2.06 -0.11
N THR A 17 -11.15 1.31 0.67
CA THR A 17 -12.59 1.48 0.81
C THR A 17 -12.86 1.98 2.23
N GLY A 18 -12.87 3.31 2.40
CA GLY A 18 -12.94 3.93 3.73
C GLY A 18 -11.72 3.55 4.58
N TYR A 19 -11.94 2.89 5.72
CA TYR A 19 -10.89 2.45 6.63
C TYR A 19 -10.29 1.07 6.28
N GLN A 20 -10.80 0.39 5.25
CA GLN A 20 -10.36 -0.95 4.85
C GLN A 20 -9.60 -0.92 3.50
N ASN A 21 -8.83 -1.96 3.22
CA ASN A 21 -8.24 -2.16 1.90
C ASN A 21 -9.34 -2.43 0.88
N SER A 22 -9.20 -1.85 -0.32
CA SER A 22 -10.10 -2.18 -1.42
C SER A 22 -9.85 -3.61 -1.92
N ARG A 23 -10.81 -4.18 -2.67
CA ARG A 23 -10.61 -5.48 -3.32
C ARG A 23 -9.40 -5.46 -4.27
N PHE A 24 -9.17 -4.34 -4.95
CA PHE A 24 -7.99 -4.17 -5.81
C PHE A 24 -6.70 -4.15 -5.01
N ALA A 25 -6.64 -3.42 -3.88
CA ALA A 25 -5.45 -3.40 -3.03
C ALA A 25 -5.10 -4.80 -2.50
N HIS A 26 -6.10 -5.55 -2.03
CA HIS A 26 -5.90 -6.91 -1.57
C HIS A 26 -5.42 -7.86 -2.69
N GLN A 27 -5.83 -7.63 -3.95
CA GLN A 27 -5.27 -8.37 -5.09
C GLN A 27 -3.80 -8.01 -5.33
N VAL A 28 -3.46 -6.71 -5.32
CA VAL A 28 -2.07 -6.27 -5.50
C VAL A 28 -1.17 -6.85 -4.41
N GLU A 29 -1.58 -6.74 -3.15
CA GLU A 29 -0.87 -7.29 -1.98
C GLU A 29 -0.65 -8.80 -2.07
N ARG A 30 -1.66 -9.54 -2.53
CA ARG A 30 -1.59 -11.01 -2.62
C ARG A 30 -0.79 -11.53 -3.81
N PHE A 31 -0.79 -10.82 -4.93
CA PHE A 31 -0.26 -11.35 -6.20
C PHE A 31 1.04 -10.68 -6.65
N ALA A 32 1.35 -9.48 -6.19
CA ALA A 32 2.55 -8.76 -6.58
C ALA A 32 3.49 -8.59 -5.39
N CYS A 33 4.69 -9.18 -5.47
CA CYS A 33 5.73 -8.95 -4.46
C CYS A 33 6.26 -7.51 -4.48
N LEU A 34 6.20 -6.85 -5.64
CA LEU A 34 6.58 -5.45 -5.85
C LEU A 34 5.55 -4.77 -6.74
N TYR A 35 5.25 -3.50 -6.43
CA TYR A 35 4.31 -2.68 -7.20
C TYR A 35 4.88 -1.27 -7.38
N CYS A 36 4.79 -0.74 -8.59
CA CYS A 36 5.17 0.63 -8.95
C CYS A 36 4.25 1.16 -10.05
N SER A 37 4.36 2.46 -10.34
CA SER A 37 3.54 3.08 -11.40
C SER A 37 4.00 2.67 -12.80
N GLN A 38 5.32 2.55 -12.98
CA GLN A 38 5.96 2.27 -14.26
C GLN A 38 7.23 1.43 -14.06
N VAL A 39 7.54 0.52 -14.99
CA VAL A 39 8.74 -0.33 -14.90
C VAL A 39 10.04 0.47 -14.85
N THR A 40 10.06 1.67 -15.43
CA THR A 40 11.20 2.59 -15.39
C THR A 40 11.58 3.01 -13.97
N ASP A 41 10.63 2.97 -13.03
CA ASP A 41 10.87 3.27 -11.61
C ASP A 41 11.91 2.32 -11.00
N PHE A 42 11.98 1.06 -11.47
CA PHE A 42 12.99 0.11 -11.03
C PHE A 42 14.40 0.45 -11.54
N GLY A 43 14.50 1.15 -12.67
CA GLY A 43 15.77 1.62 -13.22
C GLY A 43 16.43 2.73 -12.40
N LEU A 44 15.67 3.39 -11.51
CA LEU A 44 16.19 4.39 -10.57
C LEU A 44 16.92 3.77 -9.37
N TYR A 45 16.86 2.44 -9.23
CA TYR A 45 17.49 1.71 -8.15
C TYR A 45 18.64 0.84 -8.68
N SER A 46 19.58 0.51 -7.79
CA SER A 46 20.65 -0.44 -8.11
C SER A 46 20.06 -1.78 -8.57
N PRO A 47 20.59 -2.40 -9.64
CA PRO A 47 20.21 -3.77 -10.04
C PRO A 47 20.39 -4.82 -8.94
N ASN A 48 21.27 -4.54 -7.96
CA ASN A 48 21.54 -5.42 -6.81
C ASN A 48 20.76 -5.00 -5.56
N LYS A 49 19.72 -4.17 -5.69
CA LYS A 49 18.92 -3.72 -4.55
C LYS A 49 18.14 -4.88 -3.93
N TYR A 50 18.30 -5.05 -2.62
CA TYR A 50 17.48 -5.96 -1.83
C TYR A 50 16.20 -5.26 -1.37
N TYR A 51 15.04 -5.72 -1.83
CA TYR A 51 13.74 -5.18 -1.44
C TYR A 51 13.23 -5.92 -0.20
N ARG A 52 13.01 -5.20 0.89
CA ARG A 52 12.45 -5.74 2.13
C ARG A 52 11.15 -5.00 2.47
N PRO A 53 10.03 -5.69 2.69
CA PRO A 53 8.80 -5.04 3.15
C PRO A 53 8.95 -4.57 4.60
N SER A 54 8.15 -3.58 5.00
CA SER A 54 7.93 -3.27 6.41
C SER A 54 7.18 -4.43 7.09
N GLU A 55 7.32 -4.55 8.41
CA GLU A 55 6.54 -5.52 9.18
C GLU A 55 5.06 -5.12 9.21
N ASP A 56 4.19 -6.09 8.96
CA ASP A 56 2.75 -5.93 9.13
C ASP A 56 2.39 -6.25 10.59
N TYR A 57 1.56 -5.40 11.20
CA TYR A 57 1.15 -5.54 12.58
C TYR A 57 -0.30 -6.03 12.68
N MET A 58 -0.51 -7.04 13.50
CA MET A 58 -1.83 -7.46 13.94
C MET A 58 -2.38 -6.46 14.98
N PRO A 59 -3.71 -6.30 15.09
CA PRO A 59 -4.31 -5.33 16.00
C PRO A 59 -3.94 -5.47 17.49
N HIS A 60 -3.47 -6.64 17.92
CA HIS A 60 -3.08 -6.89 19.32
C HIS A 60 -1.56 -6.74 19.56
N GLU A 61 -0.77 -6.48 18.52
CA GLU A 61 0.68 -6.28 18.65
C GLU A 61 1.03 -4.84 19.02
N PHE A 62 0.11 -3.89 18.86
CA PHE A 62 0.33 -2.48 19.22
C PHE A 62 0.64 -2.29 20.71
N ASP A 63 -0.07 -3.00 21.59
CA ASP A 63 0.18 -2.98 23.04
C ASP A 63 1.57 -3.53 23.39
N VAL A 64 2.08 -4.50 22.63
CA VAL A 64 3.39 -5.13 22.85
C VAL A 64 4.54 -4.20 22.43
N LEU A 65 4.30 -3.32 21.46
CA LEU A 65 5.31 -2.39 20.93
C LEU A 65 5.34 -1.04 21.68
N GLY A 66 4.43 -0.81 22.62
CA GLY A 66 4.35 0.43 23.41
C GLY A 66 4.13 1.69 22.57
N LEU A 67 3.48 1.53 21.41
CA LEU A 67 3.14 2.60 20.45
C LEU A 67 1.70 3.10 20.67
#